data_AF-A0A7S4CUY6-F1
#
_entry.id   AF-A0A7S4CUY6-F1
#
_cell.length_a   1.000
_cell.length_b   1.000
_cell.length_c   1.000
_cell.angle_alpha   90.00
_cell.angle_beta   90.00
_cell.angle_gamma   90.00
#
_symmetry.space_group_name_H-M   'P 1'
#
loop_
_entity.id
_entity.type
_entity.pdbx_description
1 polymer ?
#
loop_
_entity_poly.entity_id
_entity_poly.type
_entity_poly.pdbx_seq_one_letter_code
_entity_poly.pdbx_strand_id
1 'polypeptide(L)'
;MGLSAWLISLFILLTVYIFLNLTDLVREIHDLFPSVRDLTDEEKALGNEEFQNALLLTVDNLVKINPSFSFLYRSVTLFRKIQVLDQILSVSDWAEALEKGMRIAGYISCVLCVLIACVVVFLLCNSVKGELLLVRKSKDNPKHRAAAKHNTAESYAANQLWNLLVGFLFQFFVFFIIFTVLCTPKIMSWIWNKFWETIVIVLATVIARQIMSRVLAKIALEGLELQHPRWYHIWANFNLVFLAMIAGAFGVIVRLIKAFVFTAIVFPRLDTQIFPGWFGKLDAPYMGYSSMLYIENMFHNPIRVVFLAYLMQRRLVWHQMHPSVGSMMLVLEQRMDTGIHWISRARRKWWLAVLLMQNPSLRGLRKHALKPFQPEPGLVAKIKGKVPCIKKKEPEPYVPPAYPTPEEQKKKNRKDLVLFIIFCGAFAGWFCI
;
A
#
# COMPACT_ATOMS: atom_id res chain seq x y z
N MET A 1 4.56 1.60 -23.20
CA MET A 1 5.69 0.97 -22.49
C MET A 1 6.92 1.87 -22.38
N GLY A 2 7.25 2.72 -23.36
CA GLY A 2 8.43 3.62 -23.26
C GLY A 2 8.37 4.67 -22.15
N LEU A 3 7.20 5.31 -21.94
CA LEU A 3 7.05 6.39 -20.96
C LEU A 3 7.24 5.93 -19.50
N SER A 4 6.78 4.72 -19.19
CA SER A 4 6.92 4.14 -17.84
C SER A 4 8.36 3.76 -17.52
N ALA A 5 9.11 3.25 -18.49
CA ALA A 5 10.52 2.93 -18.31
C ALA A 5 11.35 4.21 -18.09
N TRP A 6 11.06 5.27 -18.85
CA TRP A 6 11.74 6.56 -18.68
C TRP A 6 11.46 7.20 -17.32
N LEU A 7 10.20 7.16 -16.84
CA LEU A 7 9.84 7.64 -15.51
C LEU A 7 10.54 6.86 -14.39
N ILE A 8 10.62 5.52 -14.50
CA ILE A 8 11.36 4.69 -13.54
C ILE A 8 12.86 5.06 -13.53
N SER A 9 13.47 5.23 -14.71
CA SER A 9 14.88 5.62 -14.81
C SER A 9 15.14 7.02 -14.24
N LEU A 10 14.33 8.02 -14.59
CA LEU A 10 14.43 9.39 -14.05
C LEU A 10 14.30 9.38 -12.51
N PHE A 11 13.45 8.50 -11.99
CA PHE A 11 13.20 8.38 -10.57
C PHE A 11 14.33 7.70 -9.79
N ILE A 12 14.93 6.65 -10.36
CA ILE A 12 16.16 6.06 -9.84
C ILE A 12 17.27 7.13 -9.81
N LEU A 13 17.41 7.91 -10.89
CA LEU A 13 18.37 9.00 -10.95
C LEU A 13 18.11 10.08 -9.89
N LEU A 14 16.85 10.46 -9.64
CA LEU A 14 16.49 11.43 -8.60
C LEU A 14 16.82 10.90 -7.20
N THR A 15 16.55 9.63 -6.93
CA THR A 15 16.86 8.99 -5.63
C THR A 15 18.37 8.95 -5.40
N VAL A 16 19.13 8.58 -6.44
CA VAL A 16 20.59 8.61 -6.42
C VAL A 16 21.10 10.03 -6.22
N TYR A 17 20.53 11.02 -6.91
CA TYR A 17 20.92 12.44 -6.78
C TYR A 17 20.70 12.98 -5.36
N ILE A 18 19.54 12.73 -4.76
CA ILE A 18 19.25 13.14 -3.36
C ILE A 18 20.25 12.48 -2.41
N PHE A 19 20.53 11.19 -2.61
CA PHE A 19 21.48 10.45 -1.80
C PHE A 19 22.91 11.02 -1.93
N LEU A 20 23.36 11.30 -3.16
CA LEU A 20 24.68 11.89 -3.41
C LEU A 20 24.80 13.27 -2.74
N ASN A 21 23.80 14.14 -2.90
CA ASN A 21 23.79 15.45 -2.25
C ASN A 21 23.82 15.35 -0.71
N LEU A 22 23.12 14.37 -0.12
CA LEU A 22 23.16 14.16 1.33
C LEU A 22 24.57 13.73 1.79
N THR A 23 25.22 12.85 1.02
CA THR A 23 26.59 12.41 1.32
C THR A 23 27.62 13.51 1.10
N ASP A 24 27.43 14.35 0.08
CA ASP A 24 28.32 15.48 -0.21
C ASP A 24 28.18 16.56 0.87
N LEU A 25 26.98 16.85 1.37
CA LEU A 25 26.77 17.74 2.51
C LEU A 25 27.49 17.24 3.78
N VAL A 26 27.41 15.94 4.08
CA VAL A 26 28.13 15.34 5.22
C VAL A 26 29.64 15.43 5.01
N ARG A 27 30.11 15.24 3.77
CA ARG A 27 31.52 15.39 3.42
C ARG A 27 31.99 16.84 3.57
N GLU A 28 31.23 17.83 3.08
CA GLU A 28 31.54 19.25 3.26
C GLU A 28 31.64 19.62 4.74
N ILE A 29 30.73 19.09 5.58
CA ILE A 29 30.80 19.27 7.03
C ILE A 29 32.08 18.64 7.59
N HIS A 30 32.45 17.43 7.16
CA HIS A 30 33.68 16.76 7.57
C HIS A 30 34.94 17.53 7.12
N ASP A 31 34.94 18.05 5.89
CA ASP A 31 36.04 18.78 5.26
C ASP A 31 36.21 20.21 5.80
N LEU A 32 35.33 20.67 6.70
CA LEU A 32 35.55 21.87 7.52
C LEU A 32 36.45 21.61 8.76
N PHE A 33 36.66 20.34 9.15
CA PHE A 33 37.53 19.94 10.28
C PHE A 33 38.95 19.37 9.97
N PRO A 34 39.54 19.40 8.75
CA PRO A 34 40.76 18.66 8.45
C PRO A 34 42.01 19.21 9.14
N SER A 35 42.04 20.50 9.49
CA SER A 35 43.22 21.13 10.09
C SER A 35 43.56 20.60 11.48
N VAL A 36 42.64 19.89 12.15
CA VAL A 36 42.82 19.43 13.53
C VAL A 36 43.32 17.98 13.61
N ARG A 37 43.14 17.19 12.55
CA ARG A 37 43.37 15.74 12.59
C ARG A 37 44.83 15.36 12.40
N ASP A 38 45.54 16.10 11.55
CA ASP A 38 46.96 15.88 11.24
C ASP A 38 47.91 16.45 12.30
N LEU A 39 47.38 17.18 13.28
CA LEU A 39 48.16 17.71 14.39
C LEU A 39 48.65 16.56 15.28
N THR A 40 49.94 16.60 15.63
CA THR A 40 50.54 15.75 16.65
C THR A 40 49.86 15.99 18.00
N ASP A 41 49.93 15.02 18.92
CA ASP A 41 49.30 15.16 20.25
C ASP A 41 49.86 16.37 21.03
N GLU A 42 51.12 16.74 20.77
CA GLU A 42 51.74 17.97 21.29
C GLU A 42 51.11 19.23 20.69
N GLU A 43 50.93 19.28 19.37
CA GLU A 43 50.26 20.40 18.70
C GLU A 43 48.79 20.53 19.09
N LYS A 44 48.10 19.41 19.37
CA LYS A 44 46.73 19.41 19.89
C LYS A 44 46.67 19.99 21.31
N ALA A 45 47.62 19.61 22.17
CA ALA A 45 47.72 20.15 23.52
C ALA A 45 48.02 21.66 23.47
N LEU A 46 48.98 22.07 22.63
CA LEU A 46 49.34 23.47 22.41
C LEU A 46 48.17 24.27 21.85
N GLY A 47 47.47 23.76 20.84
CA GLY A 47 46.30 24.41 20.24
C GLY A 47 45.12 24.55 21.22
N ASN A 48 44.90 23.56 22.09
CA ASN A 48 43.93 23.67 23.17
C ASN A 48 44.34 24.77 24.16
N GLU A 49 45.63 24.86 24.50
CA GLU A 49 46.14 25.87 25.42
C GLU A 49 46.06 27.28 24.82
N GLU A 50 46.45 27.46 23.56
CA GLU A 50 46.34 28.72 22.83
C GLU A 50 44.88 29.18 22.68
N PHE A 51 43.97 28.28 22.31
CA PHE A 51 42.55 28.58 22.21
C PHE A 51 41.96 28.98 23.57
N GLN A 52 42.31 28.25 24.64
CA GLN A 52 41.88 28.59 26.00
C GLN A 52 42.44 29.94 26.45
N ASN A 53 43.70 30.25 26.13
CA ASN A 53 44.34 31.52 26.46
C ASN A 53 43.73 32.68 25.68
N ALA A 54 43.39 32.50 24.40
CA ALA A 54 42.68 33.48 23.59
C ALA A 54 41.27 33.77 24.13
N LEU A 55 40.53 32.72 24.52
CA LEU A 55 39.22 32.85 25.18
C LEU A 55 39.31 33.62 26.50
N LEU A 56 40.30 33.29 27.35
CA LEU A 56 40.56 34.01 28.60
C LEU A 56 40.89 35.48 28.35
N LEU A 57 41.75 35.80 27.38
CA LEU A 57 42.07 37.18 26.98
C LEU A 57 40.84 37.95 26.51
N THR A 58 39.96 37.30 25.75
CA THR A 58 38.75 37.91 25.21
C THR A 58 37.74 38.20 26.33
N VAL A 59 37.58 37.25 27.25
CA VAL A 59 36.73 37.41 28.43
C VAL A 59 37.29 38.46 29.39
N ASP A 60 38.61 38.54 29.57
CA ASP A 60 39.26 39.57 30.40
C ASP A 60 39.01 40.98 29.83
N ASN A 61 39.09 41.14 28.50
CA ASN A 61 38.77 42.39 27.82
C ASN A 61 37.28 42.77 27.98
N LEU A 62 36.36 41.80 27.88
CA LEU A 62 34.92 42.03 28.10
C LEU A 62 34.61 42.41 29.55
N VAL A 63 35.28 41.80 30.53
CA VAL A 63 35.11 42.13 31.96
C VAL A 63 35.65 43.52 32.28
N LYS A 64 36.75 43.95 31.65
CA LYS A 64 37.26 45.34 31.77
C LYS A 64 36.27 46.37 31.23
N ILE A 65 35.54 46.04 30.17
CA ILE A 65 34.49 46.91 29.61
C ILE A 65 33.27 46.94 30.53
N ASN A 66 32.87 45.80 31.09
CA ASN A 66 31.74 45.73 32.02
C ASN A 66 31.95 44.66 33.13
N PRO A 67 32.13 45.07 34.40
CA PRO A 67 32.37 44.16 35.52
C PRO A 67 31.27 43.12 35.77
N SER A 68 30.04 43.39 35.29
CA SER A 68 28.89 42.49 35.40
C SER A 68 29.12 41.14 34.71
N PHE A 69 30.07 41.06 33.77
CA PHE A 69 30.43 39.83 33.06
C PHE A 69 31.37 38.90 33.82
N SER A 70 31.69 39.17 35.10
CA SER A 70 32.55 38.31 35.93
C SER A 70 32.09 36.84 36.00
N PHE A 71 30.81 36.54 35.77
CA PHE A 71 30.31 35.17 35.68
C PHE A 71 30.91 34.38 34.50
N LEU A 72 31.31 35.04 33.41
CA LEU A 72 31.95 34.40 32.25
C LEU A 72 33.28 33.76 32.62
N TYR A 73 34.01 34.29 33.59
CA TYR A 73 35.25 33.69 34.10
C TYR A 73 35.00 32.28 34.68
N ARG A 74 33.87 32.09 35.35
CA ARG A 74 33.46 30.79 35.89
C ARG A 74 33.08 29.81 34.78
N SER A 75 32.43 30.30 33.72
CA SER A 75 32.11 29.51 32.53
C SER A 75 33.35 29.11 31.75
N VAL A 76 34.30 30.02 31.55
CA VAL A 76 35.57 29.75 30.84
C VAL A 76 36.45 28.78 31.63
N THR A 77 36.52 28.91 32.96
CA THR A 77 37.24 27.93 33.80
C THR A 77 36.58 26.56 33.83
N LEU A 78 35.25 26.48 33.71
CA LEU A 78 34.55 25.21 33.46
C LEU A 78 34.85 24.65 32.06
N PHE A 79 34.89 25.50 31.03
CA PHE A 79 35.29 25.14 29.67
C PHE A 79 36.75 24.67 29.60
N ARG A 80 37.65 25.21 30.45
CA ARG A 80 39.05 24.77 30.54
C ARG A 80 39.19 23.29 30.92
N LYS A 81 38.21 22.76 31.67
CA LYS A 81 38.15 21.33 32.02
C LYS A 81 37.61 20.46 30.88
N ILE A 82 37.00 21.07 29.87
CA ILE A 82 36.52 20.37 28.68
C ILE A 82 37.62 20.46 27.64
N GLN A 83 38.22 19.33 27.29
CA GLN A 83 39.16 19.25 26.17
C GLN A 83 38.36 19.44 24.87
N VAL A 84 38.22 20.69 24.44
CA VAL A 84 37.40 21.06 23.27
C VAL A 84 37.93 20.37 22.01
N LEU A 85 39.25 20.29 21.83
CA LEU A 85 39.84 19.52 20.73
C LEU A 85 39.46 18.03 20.76
N ASP A 86 39.43 17.39 21.92
CA ASP A 86 39.06 15.98 22.02
C ASP A 86 37.58 15.77 21.68
N GLN A 87 36.72 16.72 22.04
CA GLN A 87 35.33 16.71 21.61
C GLN A 87 35.21 16.91 20.09
N ILE A 88 35.97 17.83 19.49
CA ILE A 88 35.98 18.05 18.04
C ILE A 88 36.49 16.81 17.29
N LEU A 89 37.58 16.19 17.76
CA LEU A 89 38.12 14.95 17.20
C LEU A 89 37.10 13.81 17.32
N SER A 90 36.43 13.70 18.48
CA SER A 90 35.37 12.71 18.65
C SER A 90 34.27 12.90 17.61
N VAL A 91 33.80 14.15 17.41
CA VAL A 91 32.75 14.51 16.44
C VAL A 91 33.20 14.21 15.00
N SER A 92 34.45 14.51 14.64
CA SER A 92 35.03 14.16 13.34
C SER A 92 35.00 12.65 13.10
N ASP A 93 35.41 11.85 14.08
CA ASP A 93 35.36 10.39 13.97
C ASP A 93 33.92 9.85 13.91
N TRP A 94 32.95 10.51 14.56
CA TRP A 94 31.53 10.19 14.42
C TRP A 94 31.02 10.52 13.02
N ALA A 95 31.43 11.65 12.45
CA ALA A 95 31.06 12.07 11.10
C ALA A 95 31.62 11.10 10.04
N GLU A 96 32.88 10.70 10.15
CA GLU A 96 33.48 9.73 9.20
C GLU A 96 32.79 8.36 9.29
N ALA A 97 32.53 7.87 10.50
CA ALA A 97 31.82 6.62 10.70
C ALA A 97 30.39 6.67 10.14
N LEU A 98 29.71 7.82 10.30
CA LEU A 98 28.38 8.06 9.76
C LEU A 98 28.39 8.12 8.23
N GLU A 99 29.36 8.81 7.62
CA GLU A 99 29.50 8.88 6.16
C GLU A 99 29.69 7.49 5.54
N LYS A 100 30.64 6.71 6.08
CA LYS A 100 30.87 5.31 5.65
C LYS A 100 29.62 4.46 5.86
N GLY A 101 28.95 4.60 7.01
CA GLY A 101 27.72 3.89 7.34
C GLY A 101 26.57 4.21 6.39
N MET A 102 26.36 5.50 6.07
CA MET A 102 25.33 5.97 5.13
C MET A 102 25.58 5.44 3.72
N ARG A 103 26.83 5.38 3.26
CA ARG A 103 27.16 4.82 1.94
C ARG A 103 26.76 3.36 1.82
N ILE A 104 27.21 2.54 2.78
CA ILE A 104 26.91 1.11 2.83
C ILE A 104 25.39 0.89 2.97
N ALA A 105 24.74 1.65 3.85
CA ALA A 105 23.30 1.60 4.07
C ALA A 105 22.51 1.94 2.80
N GLY A 106 22.93 2.95 2.04
CA GLY A 106 22.31 3.33 0.77
C GLY A 106 22.32 2.19 -0.25
N TYR A 107 23.48 1.54 -0.44
CA TYR A 107 23.59 0.39 -1.34
C TYR A 107 22.73 -0.80 -0.91
N ILE A 108 22.80 -1.18 0.37
CA ILE A 108 22.01 -2.30 0.91
C ILE A 108 20.50 -2.01 0.77
N SER A 109 20.07 -0.79 1.10
CA SER A 109 18.66 -0.38 1.01
C SER A 109 18.15 -0.43 -0.42
N CYS A 110 18.94 0.08 -1.38
CA CYS A 110 18.57 0.06 -2.79
C CYS A 110 18.41 -1.37 -3.31
N VAL A 111 19.40 -2.25 -3.06
CA VAL A 111 19.34 -3.66 -3.47
C VAL A 111 18.13 -4.36 -2.84
N LEU A 112 17.89 -4.16 -1.55
CA LEU A 112 16.76 -4.77 -0.85
C LEU A 112 15.42 -4.28 -1.40
N CYS A 113 15.28 -2.98 -1.71
CA CYS A 113 14.06 -2.43 -2.30
C CYS A 113 13.78 -3.02 -3.68
N VAL A 114 14.81 -3.18 -4.52
CA VAL A 114 14.67 -3.82 -5.84
C VAL A 114 14.21 -5.27 -5.69
N LEU A 115 14.82 -6.04 -4.78
CA LEU A 115 14.41 -7.42 -4.51
C LEU A 115 12.96 -7.50 -4.02
N ILE A 116 12.56 -6.65 -3.07
CA ILE A 116 11.19 -6.60 -2.57
C ILE A 116 10.21 -6.22 -3.69
N ALA A 117 10.54 -5.24 -4.53
CA ALA A 117 9.71 -4.86 -5.68
C ALA A 117 9.52 -6.04 -6.64
N CYS A 118 10.59 -6.79 -6.96
CA CYS A 118 10.50 -8.00 -7.79
C CYS A 118 9.59 -9.07 -7.16
N VAL A 119 9.75 -9.33 -5.85
CA VAL A 119 8.90 -10.27 -5.11
C VAL A 119 7.45 -9.81 -5.09
N VAL A 120 7.18 -8.52 -4.89
CA VAL A 120 5.83 -7.96 -4.91
C VAL A 120 5.16 -8.14 -6.27
N VAL A 121 5.86 -7.84 -7.37
CA VAL A 121 5.31 -8.06 -8.72
C VAL A 121 4.98 -9.55 -8.93
N PHE A 122 5.87 -10.45 -8.53
CA PHE A 122 5.64 -11.89 -8.63
C PHE A 122 4.42 -12.35 -7.78
N LEU A 123 4.32 -11.90 -6.53
CA LEU A 123 3.19 -12.22 -5.66
C LEU A 123 1.87 -11.65 -6.22
N LEU A 124 1.90 -10.45 -6.78
CA LEU A 124 0.73 -9.83 -7.39
C LEU A 124 0.24 -10.62 -8.60
N CYS A 125 1.15 -11.09 -9.48
CA CYS A 125 0.80 -11.95 -10.60
C CYS A 125 0.09 -13.24 -10.15
N ASN A 126 0.58 -13.86 -9.07
CA ASN A 126 -0.04 -15.06 -8.50
C ASN A 126 -1.39 -14.76 -7.82
N SER A 127 -1.46 -13.65 -7.09
CA SER A 127 -2.65 -13.20 -6.36
C SER A 127 -3.82 -12.89 -7.30
N VAL A 128 -3.56 -12.16 -8.41
CA VAL A 128 -4.57 -11.84 -9.44
C VAL A 128 -5.28 -13.10 -9.95
N LYS A 129 -4.52 -14.17 -10.23
CA LYS A 129 -5.11 -15.43 -10.71
C LYS A 129 -6.02 -16.07 -9.66
N GLY A 130 -5.58 -16.10 -8.40
CA GLY A 130 -6.35 -16.66 -7.29
C GLY A 130 -7.64 -15.89 -7.04
N GLU A 131 -7.53 -14.57 -6.90
CA GLU A 131 -8.67 -13.67 -6.64
C GLU A 131 -9.66 -13.65 -7.80
N LEU A 132 -9.19 -13.65 -9.05
CA LEU A 132 -10.08 -13.70 -10.21
C LEU A 132 -10.91 -15.01 -10.23
N LEU A 133 -10.32 -16.14 -9.82
CA LEU A 133 -11.05 -17.40 -9.69
C LEU A 133 -12.07 -17.36 -8.55
N LEU A 134 -11.77 -16.70 -7.44
CA LEU A 134 -12.72 -16.50 -6.33
C LEU A 134 -13.90 -15.62 -6.75
N VAL A 135 -13.64 -14.53 -7.46
CA VAL A 135 -14.67 -13.64 -8.03
C VAL A 135 -15.55 -14.40 -9.02
N ARG A 136 -14.97 -15.23 -9.89
CA ARG A 136 -15.71 -16.08 -10.84
C ARG A 136 -16.60 -17.12 -10.17
N LYS A 137 -16.17 -17.68 -9.03
CA LYS A 137 -16.96 -18.64 -8.25
C LYS A 137 -18.14 -17.99 -7.51
N SER A 138 -18.33 -16.67 -7.64
CA SER A 138 -19.41 -15.94 -6.98
C SER A 138 -19.44 -16.19 -5.47
N LYS A 139 -18.27 -16.38 -4.85
CA LYS A 139 -18.15 -16.22 -3.40
C LYS A 139 -18.33 -14.73 -3.17
N ASP A 140 -19.58 -14.31 -3.05
CA ASP A 140 -20.03 -12.93 -2.99
C ASP A 140 -19.33 -12.23 -1.82
N ASN A 141 -18.15 -11.69 -2.09
CA ASN A 141 -17.51 -10.78 -1.18
C ASN A 141 -18.14 -9.41 -1.49
N PRO A 142 -19.03 -8.89 -0.64
CA PRO A 142 -19.75 -7.63 -0.89
C PRO A 142 -18.79 -6.46 -1.18
N LYS A 143 -17.52 -6.60 -0.75
CA LYS A 143 -16.41 -5.71 -1.06
C LYS A 143 -16.19 -5.48 -2.57
N HIS A 144 -16.31 -6.52 -3.41
CA HIS A 144 -16.04 -6.38 -4.85
C HIS A 144 -17.18 -5.70 -5.62
N ARG A 145 -18.45 -5.88 -5.19
CA ARG A 145 -19.59 -5.21 -5.84
C ARG A 145 -19.62 -3.71 -5.58
N ALA A 146 -19.28 -3.27 -4.36
CA ALA A 146 -19.25 -1.86 -4.01
C ALA A 146 -18.16 -1.07 -4.77
N ALA A 147 -17.14 -1.77 -5.27
CA ALA A 147 -16.04 -1.20 -6.03
C ALA A 147 -16.32 -1.07 -7.53
N ALA A 148 -17.43 -1.57 -8.07
CA ALA A 148 -17.69 -1.68 -9.51
C ALA A 148 -17.99 -0.34 -10.23
N LYS A 149 -17.12 0.67 -10.08
CA LYS A 149 -17.15 1.90 -10.87
C LYS A 149 -16.14 1.79 -12.02
N HIS A 150 -16.60 2.00 -13.25
CA HIS A 150 -15.78 1.90 -14.46
C HIS A 150 -14.52 2.78 -14.40
N ASN A 151 -14.70 4.05 -14.02
CA ASN A 151 -13.62 5.03 -13.91
C ASN A 151 -12.51 4.58 -12.94
N THR A 152 -12.85 3.83 -11.89
CA THR A 152 -11.88 3.35 -10.88
C THR A 152 -11.04 2.18 -11.42
N ALA A 153 -11.59 1.37 -12.32
CA ALA A 153 -10.85 0.29 -12.96
C ALA A 153 -9.86 0.79 -14.01
N GLU A 154 -10.21 1.83 -14.77
CA GLU A 154 -9.30 2.45 -15.76
C GLU A 154 -8.04 3.00 -15.09
N SER A 155 -8.18 3.58 -13.89
CA SER A 155 -7.04 4.10 -13.12
C SER A 155 -6.16 3.01 -12.52
N TYR A 156 -6.53 1.72 -12.58
CA TYR A 156 -5.76 0.64 -11.94
C TYR A 156 -4.30 0.59 -12.40
N ALA A 157 -4.05 0.66 -13.72
CA ALA A 157 -2.70 0.58 -14.26
C ALA A 157 -1.82 1.74 -13.78
N ALA A 158 -2.39 2.95 -13.72
CA ALA A 158 -1.72 4.13 -13.20
C ALA A 158 -1.46 4.01 -11.69
N ASN A 159 -2.46 3.58 -10.92
CA ASN A 159 -2.35 3.38 -9.47
C ASN A 159 -1.29 2.32 -9.12
N GLN A 160 -1.18 1.24 -9.91
CA GLN A 160 -0.16 0.22 -9.72
C GLN A 160 1.25 0.78 -9.94
N LEU A 161 1.44 1.58 -11.00
CA LEU A 161 2.73 2.21 -11.28
C LEU A 161 3.10 3.19 -10.16
N TRP A 162 2.18 4.06 -9.77
CA TRP A 162 2.43 5.05 -8.71
C TRP A 162 2.68 4.42 -7.35
N ASN A 163 1.92 3.38 -6.97
CA ASN A 163 2.15 2.68 -5.70
C ASN A 163 3.49 1.95 -5.69
N LEU A 164 3.93 1.40 -6.82
CA LEU A 164 5.25 0.79 -6.92
C LEU A 164 6.36 1.83 -6.76
N LEU A 165 6.23 2.99 -7.44
CA LEU A 165 7.21 4.08 -7.37
C LEU A 165 7.30 4.72 -5.98
N VAL A 166 6.15 5.18 -5.45
CA VAL A 166 6.09 5.79 -4.11
C VAL A 166 6.44 4.77 -3.04
N GLY A 167 6.00 3.52 -3.19
CA GLY A 167 6.37 2.43 -2.29
C GLY A 167 7.85 2.15 -2.28
N PHE A 168 8.52 2.18 -3.44
CA PHE A 168 9.97 2.04 -3.55
C PHE A 168 10.70 3.16 -2.79
N LEU A 169 10.30 4.44 -2.94
CA LEU A 169 10.92 5.53 -2.17
C LEU A 169 10.69 5.38 -0.68
N PHE A 170 9.44 5.12 -0.29
CA PHE A 170 9.10 4.97 1.12
C PHE A 170 9.91 3.84 1.75
N GLN A 171 10.00 2.68 1.09
CA GLN A 171 10.85 1.57 1.51
C GLN A 171 12.33 1.95 1.56
N PHE A 172 12.83 2.65 0.53
CA PHE A 172 14.22 3.10 0.47
C PHE A 172 14.57 3.98 1.67
N PHE A 173 13.77 5.00 1.99
CA PHE A 173 14.02 5.88 3.13
C PHE A 173 13.92 5.14 4.47
N VAL A 174 12.92 4.27 4.62
CA VAL A 174 12.75 3.46 5.84
C VAL A 174 13.96 2.54 6.06
N PHE A 175 14.36 1.79 5.04
CA PHE A 175 15.53 0.91 5.14
C PHE A 175 16.84 1.70 5.25
N PHE A 176 16.95 2.84 4.58
CA PHE A 176 18.12 3.69 4.66
C PHE A 176 18.36 4.18 6.08
N ILE A 177 17.32 4.66 6.77
CA ILE A 177 17.41 5.08 8.18
C ILE A 177 17.78 3.88 9.05
N ILE A 178 17.10 2.74 8.90
CA ILE A 178 17.38 1.53 9.68
C ILE A 178 18.83 1.07 9.47
N PHE A 179 19.27 0.88 8.23
CA PHE A 179 20.61 0.41 7.93
C PHE A 179 21.69 1.45 8.27
N THR A 180 21.42 2.75 8.21
CA THR A 180 22.39 3.78 8.65
C THR A 180 22.65 3.64 10.15
N VAL A 181 21.59 3.46 10.94
CA VAL A 181 21.72 3.19 12.38
C VAL A 181 22.45 1.86 12.64
N LEU A 182 22.15 0.82 11.86
CA LEU A 182 22.77 -0.50 12.01
C LEU A 182 24.25 -0.55 11.59
N CYS A 183 24.63 0.14 10.52
CA CYS A 183 25.97 0.11 9.94
C CYS A 183 26.96 1.05 10.64
N THR A 184 26.48 1.97 11.47
CA THR A 184 27.34 2.91 12.20
C THR A 184 27.70 2.33 13.56
N PRO A 185 28.92 1.77 13.76
CA PRO A 185 29.26 0.98 14.95
C PRO A 185 29.20 1.79 16.24
N LYS A 186 29.53 3.08 16.20
CA LYS A 186 29.43 3.97 17.36
C LYS A 186 27.98 4.24 17.78
N ILE A 187 27.06 4.41 16.82
CA ILE A 187 25.62 4.56 17.10
C ILE A 187 25.10 3.23 17.65
N MET A 188 25.44 2.12 17.00
CA MET A 188 25.02 0.79 17.43
C MET A 188 25.51 0.46 18.84
N SER A 189 26.78 0.74 19.18
CA SER A 189 27.30 0.50 20.52
C SER A 189 26.64 1.40 21.57
N TRP A 190 26.38 2.67 21.23
CA TRP A 190 25.65 3.58 22.11
C TRP A 190 24.21 3.11 22.37
N ILE A 191 23.50 2.70 21.31
CA ILE A 191 22.15 2.12 21.42
C ILE A 191 22.22 0.85 22.26
N TRP A 192 23.12 -0.08 21.93
CA TRP A 192 23.22 -1.36 22.61
C TRP A 192 23.49 -1.19 24.10
N ASN A 193 24.45 -0.34 24.46
CA ASN A 193 24.84 -0.05 25.84
C ASN A 193 23.70 0.51 26.70
N LYS A 194 22.76 1.27 26.11
CA LYS A 194 21.58 1.79 26.83
C LYS A 194 20.37 0.85 26.75
N PHE A 195 20.22 0.14 25.64
CA PHE A 195 19.03 -0.63 25.35
C PHE A 195 19.09 -2.03 25.96
N TRP A 196 20.28 -2.63 26.13
CA TRP A 196 20.41 -3.98 26.70
C TRP A 196 19.90 -4.03 28.15
N GLU A 197 20.21 -3.02 28.97
CA GLU A 197 19.73 -2.93 30.36
C GLU A 197 18.19 -2.94 30.39
N THR A 198 17.59 -2.16 29.50
CA THR A 198 16.13 -2.08 29.36
C THR A 198 15.55 -3.42 28.90
N ILE A 199 16.15 -4.08 27.90
CA ILE A 199 15.71 -5.41 27.43
C ILE A 199 15.76 -6.43 28.57
N VAL A 200 16.84 -6.46 29.36
CA VAL A 200 17.00 -7.40 30.46
C VAL A 200 15.92 -7.19 31.53
N ILE A 201 15.63 -5.93 31.89
CA ILE A 201 14.55 -5.62 32.84
C ILE A 201 13.18 -6.06 32.29
N VAL A 202 12.90 -5.79 31.02
CA VAL A 202 11.63 -6.21 30.39
C VAL A 202 11.51 -7.72 30.31
N LEU A 203 12.59 -8.40 29.95
CA LEU A 203 12.60 -9.86 29.87
C LEU A 203 12.42 -10.48 31.25
N ALA A 204 13.13 -9.96 32.26
CA ALA A 204 12.99 -10.39 33.65
C ALA A 204 11.57 -10.18 34.17
N THR A 205 10.93 -9.03 33.88
CA THR A 205 9.54 -8.76 34.29
C THR A 205 8.53 -9.66 33.56
N VAL A 206 8.72 -9.96 32.28
CA VAL A 206 7.86 -10.91 31.53
C VAL A 206 8.01 -12.33 32.07
N ILE A 207 9.23 -12.79 32.32
CA ILE A 207 9.50 -14.13 32.89
C ILE A 207 8.94 -14.22 34.31
N ALA A 208 9.24 -13.23 35.17
CA ALA A 208 8.73 -13.19 36.54
C ALA A 208 7.19 -13.22 36.54
N ARG A 209 6.54 -12.46 35.65
CA ARG A 209 5.08 -12.49 35.47
C ARG A 209 4.58 -13.88 35.05
N GLN A 210 5.24 -14.55 34.11
CA GLN A 210 4.84 -15.90 33.66
C GLN A 210 5.04 -16.98 34.72
N ILE A 211 6.12 -16.90 35.50
CA ILE A 211 6.37 -17.82 36.61
C ILE A 211 5.32 -17.59 37.70
N MET A 212 5.11 -16.33 38.11
CA MET A 212 4.12 -15.99 39.13
C MET A 212 2.70 -16.38 38.71
N SER A 213 2.31 -16.14 37.45
CA SER A 213 0.98 -16.54 36.97
C SER A 213 0.78 -18.05 36.98
N ARG A 214 1.82 -18.83 36.66
CA ARG A 214 1.76 -20.31 36.74
C ARG A 214 1.72 -20.82 38.17
N VAL A 215 2.49 -20.23 39.09
CA VAL A 215 2.47 -20.59 40.51
C VAL A 215 1.12 -20.25 41.12
N LEU A 216 0.59 -19.06 40.86
CA LEU A 216 -0.75 -18.65 41.31
C LEU A 216 -1.83 -19.55 40.74
N ALA A 217 -1.74 -19.91 39.46
CA ALA A 217 -2.70 -20.82 38.87
C ALA A 217 -2.73 -22.17 39.61
N LYS A 218 -1.58 -22.69 40.03
CA LYS A 218 -1.53 -23.93 40.83
C LYS A 218 -2.07 -23.79 42.26
N ILE A 219 -1.97 -22.61 42.87
CA ILE A 219 -2.39 -22.39 44.27
C ILE A 219 -3.87 -21.98 44.37
N ALA A 220 -4.35 -21.17 43.43
CA ALA A 220 -5.67 -20.54 43.51
C ALA A 220 -6.75 -21.28 42.70
N LEU A 221 -6.36 -22.10 41.72
CA LEU A 221 -7.28 -22.88 40.90
C LEU A 221 -7.13 -24.36 41.17
N GLU A 222 -8.25 -25.03 41.40
CA GLU A 222 -8.37 -26.48 41.30
C GLU A 222 -9.20 -26.77 40.05
N GLY A 223 -8.52 -27.10 38.94
CA GLY A 223 -9.16 -27.16 37.62
C GLY A 223 -9.51 -25.77 37.06
N LEU A 224 -10.80 -25.54 36.79
CA LEU A 224 -11.33 -24.25 36.29
C LEU A 224 -11.99 -23.42 37.40
N GLU A 225 -12.10 -23.96 38.62
CA GLU A 225 -12.79 -23.30 39.73
C GLU A 225 -11.82 -22.57 40.65
N LEU A 226 -12.21 -21.37 41.05
CA LEU A 226 -11.40 -20.48 41.88
C LEU A 226 -11.66 -20.77 43.37
N GLN A 227 -10.73 -21.45 44.03
CA GLN A 227 -10.89 -21.87 45.43
C GLN A 227 -10.67 -20.72 46.42
N HIS A 228 -9.76 -19.80 46.09
CA HIS A 228 -9.38 -18.69 46.97
C HIS A 228 -9.50 -17.32 46.27
N PRO A 229 -10.73 -16.78 46.14
CA PRO A 229 -11.00 -15.54 45.42
C PRO A 229 -10.26 -14.33 45.95
N ARG A 230 -10.08 -14.23 47.27
CA ARG A 230 -9.43 -13.07 47.92
C ARG A 230 -7.94 -13.01 47.63
N TRP A 231 -7.25 -14.14 47.75
CA TRP A 231 -5.83 -14.25 47.43
C TRP A 231 -5.58 -13.99 45.95
N TYR A 232 -6.39 -14.60 45.08
CA TYR A 232 -6.33 -14.34 43.65
C TYR A 232 -6.55 -12.85 43.35
N HIS A 233 -7.54 -12.19 43.95
CA HIS A 233 -7.79 -10.76 43.71
C HIS A 233 -6.66 -9.85 44.16
N ILE A 234 -6.14 -10.01 45.38
CA ILE A 234 -5.06 -9.16 45.90
C ILE A 234 -3.81 -9.32 45.03
N TRP A 235 -3.46 -10.56 44.69
CA TRP A 235 -2.29 -10.84 43.86
C TRP A 235 -2.47 -10.47 42.39
N ALA A 236 -3.63 -10.73 41.81
CA ALA A 236 -3.96 -10.32 40.45
C ALA A 236 -3.93 -8.78 40.34
N ASN A 237 -4.57 -8.08 41.27
CA ASN A 237 -4.65 -6.63 41.22
C ASN A 237 -3.28 -5.96 41.43
N PHE A 238 -2.44 -6.47 42.33
CA PHE A 238 -1.13 -5.86 42.56
C PHE A 238 -0.10 -6.30 41.50
N ASN A 239 0.06 -7.60 41.28
CA ASN A 239 1.14 -8.12 40.43
C ASN A 239 0.80 -8.09 38.94
N LEU A 240 -0.45 -8.37 38.54
CA LEU A 240 -0.80 -8.29 37.11
C LEU A 240 -0.94 -6.85 36.66
N VAL A 241 -1.40 -5.91 37.47
CA VAL A 241 -1.59 -4.53 36.98
C VAL A 241 -0.25 -3.84 36.74
N PHE A 242 0.67 -3.82 37.73
CA PHE A 242 1.93 -3.08 37.57
C PHE A 242 2.90 -3.77 36.59
N LEU A 243 3.13 -5.08 36.70
CA LEU A 243 4.03 -5.79 35.78
C LEU A 243 3.43 -5.92 34.37
N ALA A 244 2.11 -6.09 34.23
CA ALA A 244 1.51 -6.08 32.90
C ALA A 244 1.42 -4.69 32.29
N MET A 245 1.42 -3.60 33.07
CA MET A 245 1.51 -2.25 32.53
C MET A 245 2.86 -2.02 31.85
N ILE A 246 3.96 -2.39 32.50
CA ILE A 246 5.31 -2.29 31.91
C ILE A 246 5.40 -3.19 30.67
N ALA A 247 5.07 -4.47 30.80
CA ALA A 247 5.09 -5.39 29.65
C ALA A 247 4.14 -4.95 28.52
N GLY A 248 3.00 -4.36 28.87
CA GLY A 248 2.01 -3.81 27.94
C GLY A 248 2.54 -2.60 27.18
N ALA A 249 3.23 -1.67 27.85
CA ALA A 249 3.88 -0.52 27.23
C ALA A 249 4.91 -0.98 26.17
N PHE A 250 5.78 -1.93 26.53
CA PHE A 250 6.71 -2.54 25.56
C PHE A 250 5.99 -3.28 24.43
N GLY A 251 4.89 -3.97 24.72
CA GLY A 251 4.06 -4.63 23.71
C GLY A 251 3.49 -3.66 22.68
N VAL A 252 3.08 -2.45 23.10
CA VAL A 252 2.61 -1.39 22.19
C VAL A 252 3.75 -0.89 21.30
N ILE A 253 4.95 -0.67 21.85
CA ILE A 253 6.13 -0.25 21.07
C ILE A 253 6.48 -1.32 20.02
N VAL A 254 6.54 -2.60 20.42
CA VAL A 254 6.81 -3.72 19.49
C VAL A 254 5.72 -3.82 18.43
N ARG A 255 4.45 -3.60 18.79
CA ARG A 255 3.33 -3.56 17.83
C ARG A 255 3.50 -2.43 16.84
N LEU A 256 3.91 -1.24 17.27
CA LEU A 256 4.15 -0.09 16.41
C LEU A 256 5.29 -0.37 15.42
N ILE A 257 6.40 -0.93 15.89
CA ILE A 257 7.54 -1.31 15.05
C ILE A 257 7.11 -2.36 14.01
N LYS A 258 6.41 -3.43 14.43
CA LYS A 258 5.91 -4.46 13.52
C LYS A 258 4.94 -3.87 12.48
N ALA A 259 4.01 -3.02 12.91
CA ALA A 259 3.08 -2.36 12.01
C ALA A 259 3.81 -1.49 10.99
N PHE A 260 4.82 -0.73 11.42
CA PHE A 260 5.61 0.13 10.55
C PHE A 260 6.41 -0.67 9.51
N VAL A 261 7.16 -1.70 9.95
CA VAL A 261 7.95 -2.55 9.06
C VAL A 261 7.06 -3.32 8.08
N PHE A 262 5.96 -3.89 8.58
CA PHE A 262 5.02 -4.63 7.73
C PHE A 262 4.31 -3.71 6.73
N THR A 263 3.94 -2.50 7.15
CA THR A 263 3.38 -1.48 6.25
C THR A 263 4.39 -1.11 5.18
N ALA A 264 5.66 -0.86 5.52
CA ALA A 264 6.69 -0.56 4.53
C ALA A 264 6.82 -1.68 3.48
N ILE A 265 6.85 -2.95 3.90
CA ILE A 265 6.98 -4.09 2.98
C ILE A 265 5.72 -4.28 2.10
N VAL A 266 4.53 -4.14 2.69
CA VAL A 266 3.25 -4.39 1.99
C VAL A 266 2.78 -3.18 1.17
N PHE A 267 3.29 -1.98 1.43
CA PHE A 267 2.84 -0.74 0.77
C PHE A 267 2.75 -0.81 -0.77
N PRO A 268 3.69 -1.42 -1.51
CA PRO A 268 3.60 -1.48 -2.98
C PRO A 268 2.55 -2.47 -3.50
N ARG A 269 1.93 -3.29 -2.62
CA ARG A 269 0.90 -4.26 -3.00
C ARG A 269 -0.48 -3.63 -3.08
N LEU A 270 -1.17 -3.86 -4.19
CA LEU A 270 -2.56 -3.43 -4.40
C LEU A 270 -3.60 -4.47 -3.99
N ASP A 271 -3.21 -5.72 -3.86
CA ASP A 271 -4.13 -6.82 -3.59
C ASP A 271 -4.54 -6.91 -2.11
N THR A 272 -3.80 -6.25 -1.23
CA THR A 272 -4.06 -6.20 0.21
C THR A 272 -4.46 -4.80 0.65
N GLN A 273 -5.49 -4.70 1.51
CA GLN A 273 -5.88 -3.43 2.14
C GLN A 273 -4.86 -3.05 3.21
N ILE A 274 -4.35 -1.81 3.17
CA ILE A 274 -3.51 -1.27 4.24
C ILE A 274 -4.36 -0.94 5.47
N PHE A 275 -5.58 -0.47 5.22
CA PHE A 275 -6.52 -0.07 6.27
C PHE A 275 -7.35 -1.25 6.81
N PRO A 276 -7.86 -1.17 8.05
CA PRO A 276 -8.80 -2.14 8.56
C PRO A 276 -10.06 -2.19 7.68
N GLY A 277 -10.74 -3.35 7.66
CA GLY A 277 -11.78 -3.64 6.66
C GLY A 277 -12.93 -2.63 6.57
N TRP A 278 -13.24 -1.91 7.65
CA TRP A 278 -14.27 -0.84 7.64
C TRP A 278 -13.84 0.43 6.90
N PHE A 279 -12.53 0.68 6.76
CA PHE A 279 -11.93 1.83 6.06
C PHE A 279 -11.44 1.46 4.66
N GLY A 280 -11.71 0.25 4.18
CA GLY A 280 -11.24 -0.22 2.88
C GLY A 280 -11.71 0.63 1.68
N LYS A 281 -12.74 1.47 1.84
CA LYS A 281 -13.19 2.41 0.80
C LYS A 281 -12.27 3.63 0.64
N LEU A 282 -11.46 3.96 1.66
CA LEU A 282 -10.49 5.05 1.61
C LEU A 282 -9.20 4.63 0.88
N ASP A 283 -8.99 3.32 0.68
CA ASP A 283 -7.87 2.76 -0.04
C ASP A 283 -8.15 2.77 -1.55
N ALA A 284 -7.93 3.92 -2.20
CA ALA A 284 -8.19 4.08 -3.63
C ALA A 284 -7.44 3.07 -4.52
N PRO A 285 -6.15 2.75 -4.26
CA PRO A 285 -5.43 1.74 -5.04
C PRO A 285 -6.05 0.33 -4.92
N TYR A 286 -6.39 -0.12 -3.71
CA TYR A 286 -7.10 -1.39 -3.51
C TYR A 286 -8.47 -1.40 -4.18
N MET A 287 -9.21 -0.29 -4.09
CA MET A 287 -10.52 -0.18 -4.75
C MET A 287 -10.38 -0.32 -6.25
N GLY A 288 -9.39 0.31 -6.88
CA GLY A 288 -9.11 0.15 -8.32
C GLY A 288 -8.75 -1.28 -8.72
N TYR A 289 -7.95 -1.97 -7.91
CA TYR A 289 -7.66 -3.40 -8.09
C TYR A 289 -8.94 -4.26 -8.05
N SER A 290 -9.77 -4.04 -7.03
CA SER A 290 -11.04 -4.74 -6.89
C SER A 290 -12.03 -4.42 -8.02
N SER A 291 -12.09 -3.17 -8.49
CA SER A 291 -12.91 -2.75 -9.63
C SER A 291 -12.48 -3.48 -10.91
N MET A 292 -11.17 -3.51 -11.16
CA MET A 292 -10.58 -4.16 -12.33
C MET A 292 -10.93 -5.65 -12.36
N LEU A 293 -10.75 -6.37 -11.25
CA LEU A 293 -11.12 -7.79 -11.16
C LEU A 293 -12.59 -8.05 -11.43
N TYR A 294 -13.47 -7.16 -10.93
CA TYR A 294 -14.90 -7.29 -11.14
C TYR A 294 -15.30 -7.06 -12.60
N ILE A 295 -14.78 -6.00 -13.23
CA ILE A 295 -15.02 -5.69 -14.65
C ILE A 295 -14.48 -6.80 -15.54
N GLU A 296 -13.27 -7.28 -15.26
CA GLU A 296 -12.65 -8.40 -15.98
C GLU A 296 -13.52 -9.66 -15.90
N ASN A 297 -14.04 -9.99 -14.71
CA ASN A 297 -14.99 -11.10 -14.59
C ASN A 297 -16.33 -10.82 -15.30
N MET A 298 -16.81 -9.57 -15.33
CA MET A 298 -18.09 -9.24 -15.95
C MET A 298 -18.07 -9.42 -17.47
N PHE A 299 -17.00 -8.96 -18.12
CA PHE A 299 -16.86 -8.99 -19.59
C PHE A 299 -16.14 -10.24 -20.10
N HIS A 300 -15.11 -10.72 -19.39
CA HIS A 300 -14.27 -11.85 -19.82
C HIS A 300 -14.51 -13.12 -18.98
N ASN A 301 -15.78 -13.38 -18.60
CA ASN A 301 -16.12 -14.64 -17.98
C ASN A 301 -16.01 -15.80 -19.01
N PRO A 302 -15.10 -16.77 -18.84
CA PRO A 302 -14.90 -17.82 -19.83
C PRO A 302 -16.15 -18.68 -20.04
N ILE A 303 -16.97 -18.89 -19.01
CA ILE A 303 -18.23 -19.65 -19.12
C ILE A 303 -19.20 -18.91 -20.03
N ARG A 304 -19.33 -17.59 -19.89
CA ARG A 304 -20.20 -16.77 -20.75
C ARG A 304 -19.70 -16.73 -22.18
N VAL A 305 -18.39 -16.54 -22.37
CA VAL A 305 -17.78 -16.49 -23.71
C VAL A 305 -17.95 -17.81 -24.44
N VAL A 306 -17.65 -18.94 -23.78
CA VAL A 306 -17.83 -20.28 -24.38
C VAL A 306 -19.31 -20.57 -24.65
N PHE A 307 -20.21 -20.19 -23.74
CA PHE A 307 -21.66 -20.35 -23.95
C PHE A 307 -22.15 -19.54 -25.16
N LEU A 308 -21.73 -18.28 -25.29
CA LEU A 308 -22.07 -17.44 -26.44
C LEU A 308 -21.47 -17.99 -27.74
N ALA A 309 -20.20 -18.42 -27.72
CA ALA A 309 -19.55 -19.04 -28.87
C ALA A 309 -20.33 -20.29 -29.33
N TYR A 310 -20.77 -21.13 -28.39
CA TYR A 310 -21.60 -22.29 -28.68
C TYR A 310 -22.96 -21.92 -29.30
N LEU A 311 -23.63 -20.87 -28.79
CA LEU A 311 -24.89 -20.37 -29.36
C LEU A 311 -24.70 -19.77 -30.76
N MET A 312 -23.63 -19.00 -30.96
CA MET A 312 -23.31 -18.38 -32.24
C MET A 312 -22.91 -19.42 -33.29
N GLN A 313 -22.08 -20.40 -32.93
CA GLN A 313 -21.70 -21.49 -33.83
C GLN A 313 -22.95 -22.25 -34.29
N ARG A 314 -23.87 -22.56 -33.38
CA ARG A 314 -25.15 -23.19 -33.75
C ARG A 314 -25.94 -22.34 -34.73
N ARG A 315 -26.01 -21.02 -34.53
CA ARG A 315 -26.72 -20.11 -35.43
C ARG A 315 -26.05 -20.02 -36.81
N LEU A 316 -24.72 -19.95 -36.86
CA LEU A 316 -23.95 -19.87 -38.09
C LEU A 316 -24.03 -21.17 -38.91
N VAL A 317 -23.88 -22.33 -38.27
CA VAL A 317 -24.08 -23.63 -38.91
C VAL A 317 -25.49 -23.74 -39.48
N TRP A 318 -26.49 -23.25 -38.75
CA TRP A 318 -27.89 -23.25 -39.23
C TRP A 318 -28.09 -22.37 -40.47
N HIS A 319 -27.49 -21.17 -40.51
CA HIS A 319 -27.51 -20.30 -41.68
C HIS A 319 -26.70 -20.84 -42.87
N GLN A 320 -25.55 -21.49 -42.63
CA GLN A 320 -24.73 -22.10 -43.67
C GLN A 320 -25.37 -23.34 -44.30
N MET A 321 -26.13 -24.12 -43.53
CA MET A 321 -26.89 -25.26 -44.04
C MET A 321 -28.15 -24.86 -44.82
N HIS A 322 -28.64 -23.62 -44.65
CA HIS A 322 -29.85 -23.11 -45.32
C HIS A 322 -29.63 -21.71 -45.94
N PRO A 323 -28.68 -21.54 -46.87
CA PRO A 323 -28.30 -20.23 -47.40
C PRO A 323 -29.39 -19.58 -48.28
N SER A 324 -30.32 -20.37 -48.84
CA SER A 324 -31.37 -19.90 -49.75
C SER A 324 -32.71 -19.52 -49.09
N VAL A 325 -32.84 -19.62 -47.77
CA VAL A 325 -34.14 -19.51 -47.07
C VAL A 325 -34.25 -18.28 -46.14
N GLY A 326 -33.29 -17.37 -46.23
CA GLY A 326 -33.08 -16.23 -45.32
C GLY A 326 -34.24 -15.23 -45.15
N SER A 327 -35.24 -15.24 -46.02
CA SER A 327 -36.36 -14.27 -45.96
C SER A 327 -37.74 -14.92 -45.89
N MET A 328 -37.87 -16.20 -46.27
CA MET A 328 -39.17 -16.88 -46.44
C MET A 328 -39.39 -18.05 -45.45
N MET A 329 -38.35 -18.45 -44.69
CA MET A 329 -38.46 -19.58 -43.76
C MET A 329 -39.07 -19.22 -42.40
N LEU A 330 -39.04 -17.95 -41.97
CA LEU A 330 -39.68 -17.56 -40.70
C LEU A 330 -41.19 -17.84 -40.69
N VAL A 331 -41.81 -17.95 -41.88
CA VAL A 331 -43.24 -18.24 -42.05
C VAL A 331 -43.51 -19.73 -42.31
N LEU A 332 -42.58 -20.47 -42.92
CA LEU A 332 -42.75 -21.91 -43.24
C LEU A 332 -42.22 -22.88 -42.19
N GLU A 333 -41.27 -22.45 -41.33
CA GLU A 333 -40.78 -23.23 -40.18
C GLU A 333 -41.90 -23.48 -39.14
N GLN A 334 -43.00 -22.73 -39.21
CA GLN A 334 -44.16 -22.92 -38.35
C GLN A 334 -45.05 -24.11 -38.76
N ARG A 335 -44.90 -24.69 -39.97
CA ARG A 335 -45.85 -25.70 -40.50
C ARG A 335 -45.31 -27.10 -40.79
N MET A 336 -44.01 -27.33 -40.99
CA MET A 336 -43.53 -28.66 -41.47
C MET A 336 -42.68 -29.48 -40.49
N ASP A 337 -42.50 -29.06 -39.24
CA ASP A 337 -41.49 -29.65 -38.35
C ASP A 337 -42.06 -30.36 -37.10
N THR A 338 -43.21 -31.04 -37.22
CA THR A 338 -43.95 -31.56 -36.05
C THR A 338 -43.40 -32.89 -35.49
N GLY A 339 -42.69 -33.69 -36.28
CA GLY A 339 -42.18 -35.03 -35.90
C GLY A 339 -40.82 -35.05 -35.20
N ILE A 340 -39.77 -34.50 -35.81
CA ILE A 340 -38.40 -34.61 -35.27
C ILE A 340 -38.22 -33.69 -34.05
N HIS A 341 -39.00 -32.61 -34.00
CA HIS A 341 -38.96 -31.63 -32.94
C HIS A 341 -39.56 -32.16 -31.62
N TRP A 342 -40.52 -33.12 -31.65
CA TRP A 342 -41.09 -33.71 -30.44
C TRP A 342 -40.10 -34.63 -29.73
N ILE A 343 -39.33 -35.44 -30.45
CA ILE A 343 -38.27 -36.32 -29.89
C ILE A 343 -37.20 -35.47 -29.21
N SER A 344 -36.75 -34.39 -29.89
CA SER A 344 -35.78 -33.45 -29.33
C SER A 344 -36.31 -32.69 -28.11
N ARG A 345 -37.61 -32.38 -28.07
CA ARG A 345 -38.26 -31.74 -26.92
C ARG A 345 -38.41 -32.73 -25.76
N ALA A 346 -38.81 -33.97 -26.01
CA ALA A 346 -38.89 -35.04 -25.00
C ALA A 346 -37.52 -35.29 -24.37
N ARG A 347 -36.46 -35.44 -25.18
CA ARG A 347 -35.08 -35.62 -24.69
C ARG A 347 -34.61 -34.47 -23.81
N ARG A 348 -34.88 -33.22 -24.19
CA ARG A 348 -34.58 -32.03 -23.37
C ARG A 348 -35.34 -32.03 -22.04
N LYS A 349 -36.61 -32.44 -22.02
CA LYS A 349 -37.42 -32.57 -20.79
C LYS A 349 -36.85 -33.64 -19.86
N TRP A 350 -36.47 -34.81 -20.40
CA TRP A 350 -35.84 -35.88 -19.64
C TRP A 350 -34.48 -35.46 -19.07
N TRP A 351 -33.63 -34.83 -19.88
CA TRP A 351 -32.32 -34.36 -19.41
C TRP A 351 -32.44 -33.31 -18.30
N LEU A 352 -33.41 -32.39 -18.42
CA LEU A 352 -33.72 -31.43 -17.36
C LEU A 352 -34.26 -32.11 -16.08
N ALA A 353 -35.07 -33.17 -16.21
CA ALA A 353 -35.54 -33.94 -15.08
C ALA A 353 -34.38 -34.62 -14.35
N VAL A 354 -33.46 -35.28 -15.07
CA VAL A 354 -32.26 -35.90 -14.51
C VAL A 354 -31.37 -34.87 -13.81
N LEU A 355 -31.12 -33.71 -14.45
CA LEU A 355 -30.33 -32.61 -13.86
C LEU A 355 -30.92 -32.15 -12.52
N LEU A 356 -32.25 -32.00 -12.44
CA LEU A 356 -32.95 -31.58 -11.21
C LEU A 356 -33.06 -32.70 -10.18
N MET A 357 -33.09 -33.96 -10.60
CA MET A 357 -33.00 -35.10 -9.69
C MET A 357 -31.66 -35.08 -8.96
N GLN A 358 -30.57 -34.90 -9.71
CA GLN A 358 -29.20 -34.82 -9.19
C GLN A 358 -28.91 -33.54 -8.39
N ASN A 359 -29.59 -32.43 -8.68
CA ASN A 359 -29.38 -31.13 -8.02
C ASN A 359 -30.66 -30.63 -7.33
N PRO A 360 -31.01 -31.15 -6.14
CA PRO A 360 -32.28 -30.84 -5.49
C PRO A 360 -32.43 -29.35 -5.11
N SER A 361 -31.33 -28.66 -4.80
CA SER A 361 -31.32 -27.22 -4.49
C SER A 361 -31.84 -26.34 -5.63
N LEU A 362 -31.69 -26.77 -6.90
CA LEU A 362 -32.16 -26.03 -8.07
C LEU A 362 -33.67 -26.14 -8.29
N ARG A 363 -34.35 -27.11 -7.66
CA ARG A 363 -35.80 -27.32 -7.83
C ARG A 363 -36.61 -26.13 -7.33
N GLY A 364 -36.20 -25.54 -6.20
CA GLY A 364 -36.83 -24.35 -5.63
C GLY A 364 -36.63 -23.13 -6.52
N LEU A 365 -35.37 -22.84 -6.90
CA LEU A 365 -35.00 -21.69 -7.73
C LEU A 365 -35.71 -21.69 -9.08
N ARG A 366 -35.90 -22.88 -9.69
CA ARG A 366 -36.63 -23.01 -10.96
C ARG A 366 -38.09 -22.53 -10.83
N LYS A 367 -38.80 -22.91 -9.77
CA LYS A 367 -40.21 -22.51 -9.58
C LYS A 367 -40.35 -20.99 -9.44
N HIS A 368 -39.39 -20.35 -8.79
CA HIS A 368 -39.34 -18.89 -8.66
C HIS A 368 -38.98 -18.19 -9.97
N ALA A 369 -38.01 -18.70 -10.73
CA ALA A 369 -37.61 -18.14 -12.03
C ALA A 369 -38.66 -18.30 -13.14
N LEU A 370 -39.58 -19.25 -12.99
CA LEU A 370 -40.72 -19.45 -13.90
C LEU A 370 -41.91 -18.55 -13.58
N LYS A 371 -41.93 -17.88 -12.41
CA LYS A 371 -42.87 -16.77 -12.20
C LYS A 371 -42.43 -15.67 -13.18
N PRO A 372 -43.30 -15.21 -14.10
CA PRO A 372 -42.94 -14.10 -14.98
C PRO A 372 -42.47 -12.94 -14.09
N PHE A 373 -41.40 -12.25 -14.48
CA PHE A 373 -40.98 -11.01 -13.86
C PHE A 373 -42.18 -10.06 -13.89
N GLN A 374 -42.93 -10.01 -12.79
CA GLN A 374 -43.95 -9.00 -12.57
C GLN A 374 -43.16 -7.78 -12.11
N PRO A 375 -42.99 -6.73 -12.94
CA PRO A 375 -42.36 -5.52 -12.47
C PRO A 375 -43.15 -5.03 -11.25
N GLU A 376 -42.44 -4.79 -10.14
CA GLU A 376 -42.98 -4.18 -8.92
C GLU A 376 -43.97 -3.07 -9.30
N PRO A 377 -45.27 -3.18 -8.93
CA PRO A 377 -46.30 -2.24 -9.37
C PRO A 377 -45.99 -0.79 -8.98
N GLY A 378 -45.11 -0.56 -8.00
CA GLY A 378 -44.60 0.75 -7.62
C GLY A 378 -43.53 1.35 -8.54
N LEU A 379 -42.71 0.56 -9.25
CA LEU A 379 -41.62 1.08 -10.08
C LEU A 379 -42.11 1.62 -11.43
N VAL A 380 -43.14 0.99 -12.00
CA VAL A 380 -43.77 1.44 -13.26
C VAL A 380 -44.57 2.73 -13.03
N ALA A 381 -45.21 2.90 -11.87
CA ALA A 381 -45.89 4.14 -11.50
C ALA A 381 -44.90 5.30 -11.27
N LYS A 382 -43.74 5.03 -10.66
CA LYS A 382 -42.71 6.05 -10.40
C LYS A 382 -41.98 6.51 -11.66
N ILE A 383 -41.86 5.66 -12.68
CA ILE A 383 -41.30 6.01 -13.99
C ILE A 383 -42.34 6.75 -14.87
N LYS A 384 -43.63 6.39 -14.78
CA LYS A 384 -44.70 7.12 -15.50
C LYS A 384 -44.96 8.54 -14.98
N GLY A 385 -44.62 8.83 -13.72
CA GLY A 385 -44.86 10.15 -13.12
C GLY A 385 -43.81 11.23 -13.41
N LYS A 386 -42.68 10.92 -14.08
CA LYS A 386 -41.57 11.88 -14.27
C LYS A 386 -40.90 11.87 -15.64
N VAL A 387 -41.45 11.17 -16.63
CA VAL A 387 -41.01 11.33 -18.01
C VAL A 387 -42.02 12.29 -18.68
N PRO A 388 -41.65 13.54 -19.00
CA PRO A 388 -42.52 14.40 -19.81
C PRO A 388 -42.85 13.61 -21.08
N CYS A 389 -44.14 13.54 -21.42
CA CYS A 389 -44.62 12.88 -22.61
C CYS A 389 -43.91 13.45 -23.84
N ILE A 390 -42.83 12.80 -24.27
CA ILE A 390 -42.25 13.03 -25.57
C ILE A 390 -43.32 12.52 -26.54
N LYS A 391 -44.04 13.45 -27.17
CA LYS A 391 -44.92 13.17 -28.30
C LYS A 391 -44.15 12.25 -29.23
N LYS A 392 -44.72 11.09 -29.57
CA LYS A 392 -44.15 10.17 -30.57
C LYS A 392 -43.89 10.97 -31.85
N LYS A 393 -42.66 11.41 -32.03
CA LYS A 393 -42.11 11.73 -33.35
C LYS A 393 -41.91 10.36 -34.00
N GLU A 394 -42.45 10.18 -35.20
CA GLU A 394 -42.14 8.99 -36.01
C GLU A 394 -40.63 8.79 -36.03
N PRO A 395 -40.14 7.54 -35.90
CA PRO A 395 -38.71 7.29 -35.90
C PRO A 395 -38.15 7.77 -37.22
N GLU A 396 -37.43 8.89 -37.19
CA GLU A 396 -36.59 9.33 -38.30
C GLU A 396 -35.69 8.15 -38.67
N PRO A 397 -35.55 7.83 -39.96
CA PRO A 397 -34.72 6.73 -40.42
C PRO A 397 -33.35 6.84 -39.77
N TYR A 398 -32.84 5.73 -39.23
CA TYR A 398 -31.55 5.68 -38.56
C TYR A 398 -30.47 6.12 -39.56
N VAL A 399 -30.05 7.38 -39.44
CA VAL A 399 -28.85 7.90 -40.08
C VAL A 399 -27.71 7.58 -39.10
N PRO A 400 -26.77 6.70 -39.45
CA PRO A 400 -25.61 6.46 -38.60
C PRO A 400 -24.91 7.79 -38.36
N PRO A 401 -24.44 8.08 -37.13
CA PRO A 401 -23.77 9.33 -36.83
C PRO A 401 -22.60 9.49 -37.81
N ALA A 402 -22.61 10.61 -38.54
CA ALA A 402 -21.52 10.92 -39.46
C ALA A 402 -20.21 10.82 -38.69
N TYR A 403 -19.26 10.04 -39.22
CA TYR A 403 -17.91 10.01 -38.67
C TYR A 403 -17.41 11.44 -38.57
N PRO A 404 -16.87 11.88 -37.42
CA PRO A 404 -16.37 13.24 -37.27
C PRO A 404 -15.38 13.50 -38.39
N THR A 405 -15.58 14.61 -39.11
CA THR A 405 -14.68 14.96 -40.21
C THR A 405 -13.25 15.08 -39.67
N PRO A 406 -12.21 14.84 -40.49
CA PRO A 406 -10.82 14.96 -40.05
C PRO A 406 -10.51 16.31 -39.37
N GLU A 407 -11.26 17.35 -39.72
CA GLU A 407 -11.18 18.68 -39.11
C GLU A 407 -11.77 18.73 -37.69
N GLU A 408 -12.89 18.07 -37.43
CA GLU A 408 -13.47 17.97 -36.08
C GLU A 408 -12.59 17.13 -35.16
N GLN A 409 -11.97 16.06 -35.67
CA GLN A 409 -10.97 15.29 -34.92
C GLN A 409 -9.72 16.13 -34.62
N LYS A 410 -9.23 16.93 -35.57
CA LYS A 410 -8.14 17.89 -35.32
C LYS A 410 -8.51 18.93 -34.27
N LYS A 411 -9.74 19.43 -34.28
CA LYS A 411 -10.23 20.43 -33.31
C LYS A 411 -10.38 19.84 -31.91
N LYS A 412 -10.83 18.59 -31.80
CA LYS A 412 -10.89 17.84 -30.53
C LYS A 412 -9.48 17.57 -29.99
N ASN A 413 -8.57 17.07 -30.82
CA ASN A 413 -7.18 16.82 -30.43
C ASN A 413 -6.44 18.11 -30.02
N ARG A 414 -6.72 19.27 -30.64
CA ARG A 414 -6.18 20.57 -30.19
C ARG A 414 -6.71 20.97 -28.82
N LYS A 415 -8.00 20.77 -28.55
CA LYS A 415 -8.59 21.07 -27.22
C LYS A 415 -7.99 20.18 -26.14
N ASP A 416 -7.83 18.90 -26.42
CA ASP A 416 -7.24 17.93 -25.49
C ASP A 416 -5.75 18.24 -25.24
N LEU A 417 -5.00 18.68 -26.28
CA LEU A 417 -3.62 19.14 -26.14
C LEU A 417 -3.50 20.40 -25.28
N VAL A 418 -4.39 21.37 -25.46
CA VAL A 418 -4.40 22.61 -24.65
C VAL A 418 -4.74 22.29 -23.19
N LEU A 419 -5.70 21.40 -22.93
CA LEU A 419 -6.00 20.94 -21.58
C LEU A 419 -4.79 20.24 -20.94
N PHE A 420 -4.08 19.42 -21.71
CA PHE A 420 -2.88 18.73 -21.26
C PHE A 420 -1.74 19.71 -20.90
N ILE A 421 -1.49 20.73 -21.73
CA ILE A 421 -0.48 21.76 -21.44
C ILE A 421 -0.83 22.56 -20.17
N ILE A 422 -2.11 22.93 -19.99
CA ILE A 422 -2.57 23.63 -18.78
C ILE A 422 -2.38 22.73 -17.55
N PHE A 423 -2.70 21.44 -17.66
CA PHE A 423 -2.53 20.49 -16.55
C PHE A 423 -1.05 20.28 -16.20
N CYS A 424 -0.16 20.17 -17.18
CA CYS A 424 1.28 20.08 -16.97
C CYS A 424 1.88 21.37 -16.37
N GLY A 425 1.41 22.54 -16.82
CA GLY A 425 1.84 23.84 -16.26
C GLY A 425 1.41 24.03 -14.80
N ALA A 426 0.18 23.63 -14.45
CA ALA A 426 -0.29 23.64 -13.07
C ALA A 426 0.48 22.65 -12.17
N PHE A 427 0.86 21.49 -12.70
CA PHE A 427 1.63 20.49 -11.96
C PHE A 427 3.08 20.93 -11.72
N ALA A 428 3.70 21.62 -12.70
CA ALA A 428 5.04 22.18 -12.54
C ALA A 428 5.06 23.36 -11.55
N GLY A 429 4.03 24.20 -11.52
CA GLY A 429 3.89 25.28 -10.54
C GLY A 429 3.75 24.80 -9.10
N TRP A 430 3.26 23.58 -8.88
CA TRP A 430 3.09 22.99 -7.55
C TRP A 430 4.36 22.33 -7.01
N PHE A 431 5.38 22.09 -7.85
CA PHE A 431 6.69 21.59 -7.43
C PHE A 431 7.71 22.70 -7.15
N CYS A 432 7.39 23.95 -7.48
CA CYS A 432 8.25 25.13 -7.26
C CYS A 432 7.79 26.02 -6.09
N ILE A 433 6.84 25.56 -5.27
CA ILE A 433 6.45 26.12 -3.97
C ILE A 433 6.70 25.03 -2.94
#